data_AF-A0A7W1HRP2-F1
#
_entry.id   AF-A0A7W1HRP2-F1
#
_cell.length_a   1.000
_cell.length_b   1.000
_cell.length_c   1.000
_cell.angle_alpha   90.00
_cell.angle_beta   90.00
_cell.angle_gamma   90.00
#
_symmetry.space_group_name_H-M   'P 1'
#
loop_
_entity.id
_entity.type
_entity.pdbx_description
1 polymer ?
#
loop_
_entity_poly.entity_id
_entity_poly.type
_entity_poly.pdbx_seq_one_letter_code
_entity_poly.pdbx_strand_id
1 'polypeptide(L)'
;MPTVTADQLYRFICANAEELDGEVICRASLWAELERRGIPRGPERQQLRVRLVKELEARGLIKRTHPRSRRLLLLNPDPALLNRVSKESHERFIDRMAFDSIEILKVPTHGFQHDERGTRSRLARLDAYFRSNVLDNKRFVCSSWRQCEGSISPGSTFKEGQLSHVGKHYDLESGGQDLRVVIVGQEVAGKGKPRTTMDERYARVHDGSGLTLRFDGDGEHKRRNPHMRGTTLALRTIFGLPGTDHSTEFLYLDEESVHIFDCFALVNRLLCAAHLAGTSTGKSTKTMLNNCERHFQATLEILEPTIVIIQGIKVWKWSKNVLVPVKQRTENLFECELAGRRVMVAPFTHPSAWGPDRWDSPQSAYFTEIVRPTLRRAVKLATGSLP
;
A
#
# COMPACT_ATOMS: atom_id res chain seq x y z
N MET A 1 -26.21 38.27 -19.65
CA MET A 1 -25.03 37.62 -20.27
C MET A 1 -25.15 36.12 -20.09
N PRO A 2 -24.76 35.29 -21.07
CA PRO A 2 -24.74 33.84 -20.88
C PRO A 2 -23.86 33.51 -19.67
N THR A 3 -24.37 32.69 -18.75
CA THR A 3 -23.64 32.26 -17.55
C THR A 3 -23.12 30.84 -17.75
N VAL A 4 -21.85 30.63 -17.44
CA VAL A 4 -21.23 29.29 -17.42
C VAL A 4 -21.05 28.88 -15.96
N THR A 5 -21.65 27.74 -15.60
CA THR A 5 -21.51 27.17 -14.24
C THR A 5 -20.29 26.23 -14.16
N ALA A 6 -19.84 25.93 -12.94
CA ALA A 6 -18.74 24.98 -12.74
C ALA A 6 -19.08 23.58 -13.26
N ASP A 7 -20.33 23.13 -13.09
CA ASP A 7 -20.78 21.83 -13.62
C ASP A 7 -20.77 21.79 -15.15
N GLN A 8 -21.15 22.89 -15.82
CA GLN A 8 -21.07 22.98 -17.28
C GLN A 8 -19.63 22.95 -17.76
N LEU A 9 -18.72 23.63 -17.05
CA LEU A 9 -17.29 23.59 -17.33
C LEU A 9 -16.71 22.20 -17.08
N TYR A 10 -17.12 21.52 -16.00
CA TYR A 10 -16.67 20.16 -15.69
C TYR A 10 -17.11 19.15 -16.74
N ARG A 11 -18.36 19.20 -17.21
CA ARG A 11 -18.83 18.35 -18.32
C ARG A 11 -18.03 18.58 -19.59
N PHE A 12 -17.67 19.82 -19.90
CA PHE A 12 -16.78 20.13 -21.02
C PHE A 12 -15.39 19.51 -20.81
N ILE A 13 -14.81 19.66 -19.62
CA ILE A 13 -13.49 19.11 -19.26
C ILE A 13 -13.48 17.59 -19.45
N CYS A 14 -14.46 16.87 -18.89
CA CYS A 14 -14.59 15.42 -19.04
C CYS A 14 -14.77 14.98 -20.50
N ALA A 15 -15.62 15.69 -21.25
CA ALA A 15 -15.89 15.36 -22.65
C ALA A 15 -14.69 15.58 -23.58
N ASN A 16 -13.66 16.30 -23.14
CA ASN A 16 -12.45 16.58 -23.90
C ASN A 16 -11.18 16.15 -23.13
N ALA A 17 -11.34 15.25 -22.18
CA ALA A 17 -10.20 14.65 -21.49
C ALA A 17 -9.64 13.49 -22.32
N GLU A 18 -8.32 13.34 -22.26
CA GLU A 18 -7.58 12.22 -22.84
C GLU A 18 -6.81 11.52 -21.73
N GLU A 19 -6.59 10.23 -21.89
CA GLU A 19 -5.67 9.48 -21.03
C GLU A 19 -4.26 9.62 -21.59
N LEU A 20 -3.33 10.09 -20.76
CA LEU A 20 -1.92 10.21 -21.11
C LEU A 20 -1.10 9.77 -19.91
N ASP A 21 -0.23 8.78 -20.11
CA ASP A 21 0.68 8.26 -19.10
C ASP A 21 -0.03 7.87 -17.78
N GLY A 22 -1.26 7.34 -17.88
CA GLY A 22 -2.08 6.93 -16.74
C GLY A 22 -2.81 8.07 -16.02
N GLU A 23 -2.73 9.31 -16.53
CA GLU A 23 -3.48 10.46 -16.03
C GLU A 23 -4.60 10.84 -17.00
N VAL A 24 -5.75 11.25 -16.47
CA VAL A 24 -6.85 11.80 -17.27
C VAL A 24 -6.70 13.32 -17.33
N ILE A 25 -6.32 13.85 -18.50
CA ILE A 25 -5.95 15.25 -18.70
C ILE A 25 -6.88 15.90 -19.70
N CYS A 26 -7.43 17.07 -19.36
CA CYS A 26 -8.08 17.93 -20.35
C CYS A 26 -7.08 18.96 -20.87
N ARG A 27 -6.77 18.89 -22.17
CA ARG A 27 -5.94 19.87 -22.88
C ARG A 27 -6.76 20.86 -23.71
N ALA A 28 -8.07 20.65 -23.80
CA ALA A 28 -8.95 21.50 -24.57
C ALA A 28 -8.94 22.95 -24.03
N SER A 29 -8.94 23.89 -24.96
CA SER A 29 -8.88 25.31 -24.62
C SER A 29 -10.17 25.76 -23.93
N LEU A 30 -10.13 25.92 -22.61
CA LEU A 30 -11.23 26.54 -21.86
C LEU A 30 -11.58 27.93 -22.41
N TRP A 31 -10.58 28.62 -22.97
CA TRP A 31 -10.81 29.88 -23.66
C TRP A 31 -11.75 29.65 -24.84
N ALA A 32 -11.40 28.76 -25.77
CA ALA A 32 -12.24 28.51 -26.94
C ALA A 32 -13.67 28.12 -26.54
N GLU A 33 -13.84 27.36 -25.45
CA GLU A 33 -15.16 27.01 -24.94
C GLU A 33 -15.97 28.21 -24.42
N LEU A 34 -15.36 29.07 -23.61
CA LEU A 34 -16.03 30.28 -23.13
C LEU A 34 -16.43 31.20 -24.29
N GLU A 35 -15.61 31.27 -25.35
CA GLU A 35 -15.91 32.02 -26.57
C GLU A 35 -17.11 31.45 -27.32
N ARG A 36 -17.16 30.12 -27.50
CA ARG A 36 -18.31 29.43 -28.12
C ARG A 36 -19.61 29.66 -27.36
N ARG A 37 -19.54 29.89 -26.05
CA ARG A 37 -20.68 30.23 -25.20
C ARG A 37 -21.04 31.72 -25.20
N GLY A 38 -20.43 32.51 -26.08
CA GLY A 38 -20.70 33.94 -26.21
C GLY A 38 -20.09 34.80 -25.11
N ILE A 39 -19.08 34.30 -24.38
CA ILE A 39 -18.33 35.12 -23.41
C ILE A 39 -17.24 35.91 -24.15
N PRO A 40 -17.33 37.25 -24.20
CA PRO A 40 -16.40 38.08 -24.96
C PRO A 40 -14.97 38.00 -24.41
N ARG A 41 -13.98 38.28 -25.26
CA ARG A 41 -12.58 38.40 -24.82
C ARG A 41 -12.45 39.64 -23.93
N GLY A 42 -11.77 39.48 -22.79
CA GLY A 42 -11.54 40.57 -21.85
C GLY A 42 -11.22 40.10 -20.43
N PRO A 43 -10.96 41.04 -19.49
CA PRO A 43 -10.64 40.74 -18.09
C PRO A 43 -11.71 39.91 -17.39
N GLU A 44 -12.99 40.14 -17.69
CA GLU A 44 -14.12 39.42 -17.11
C GLU A 44 -14.08 37.92 -17.42
N ARG A 45 -13.69 37.54 -18.64
CA ARG A 45 -13.54 36.14 -19.06
C ARG A 45 -12.40 35.44 -18.30
N GLN A 46 -11.31 36.15 -18.03
CA GLN A 46 -10.21 35.63 -17.22
C GLN A 46 -10.66 35.39 -15.77
N GLN A 47 -11.36 36.35 -15.17
CA GLN A 47 -11.88 36.24 -13.81
C GLN A 47 -12.88 35.09 -13.70
N LEU A 48 -13.80 34.96 -14.65
CA LEU A 48 -14.75 33.85 -14.72
C LEU A 48 -14.03 32.50 -14.79
N ARG A 49 -13.05 32.35 -15.70
CA ARG A 49 -12.25 31.12 -15.82
C ARG A 49 -11.56 30.76 -14.51
N VAL A 50 -10.88 31.72 -13.89
CA VAL A 50 -10.14 31.50 -12.64
C VAL A 50 -11.09 31.09 -11.51
N ARG A 51 -12.25 31.74 -11.40
CA ARG A 51 -13.27 31.41 -10.40
C ARG A 51 -13.77 29.97 -10.57
N LEU A 52 -14.18 29.60 -11.77
CA LEU A 52 -14.71 28.27 -12.05
C LEU A 52 -13.67 27.15 -11.83
N VAL A 53 -12.41 27.37 -12.24
CA VAL A 53 -11.33 26.41 -11.99
C VAL A 53 -11.07 26.25 -10.49
N LYS A 54 -11.00 27.35 -9.74
CA LYS A 54 -10.83 27.29 -8.28
C LYS A 54 -11.98 26.57 -7.59
N GLU A 55 -13.20 26.76 -8.07
CA GLU A 55 -14.39 26.04 -7.55
C GLU A 55 -14.28 24.54 -7.79
N LEU A 56 -13.85 24.12 -8.98
CA LEU A 56 -13.65 22.69 -9.29
C LEU A 56 -12.48 22.07 -8.50
N GLU A 57 -11.40 22.82 -8.27
CA GLU A 57 -10.30 22.40 -7.39
C GLU A 57 -10.77 22.26 -5.94
N ALA A 58 -11.57 23.21 -5.42
CA ALA A 58 -12.13 23.14 -4.07
C ALA A 58 -13.08 21.95 -3.88
N ARG A 59 -13.76 21.52 -4.96
CA ARG A 59 -14.59 20.32 -4.98
C ARG A 59 -13.79 19.02 -5.17
N GLY A 60 -12.47 19.11 -5.34
CA GLY A 60 -11.62 17.94 -5.57
C GLY A 60 -11.89 17.23 -6.89
N LEU A 61 -12.43 17.93 -7.89
CA LEU A 61 -12.78 17.35 -9.21
C LEU A 61 -11.63 17.47 -10.21
N ILE A 62 -10.79 18.50 -10.06
CA ILE A 62 -9.64 18.73 -10.91
C ILE A 62 -8.43 19.19 -10.08
N LYS A 63 -7.24 19.08 -10.67
CA LYS A 63 -5.99 19.66 -10.17
C LYS A 63 -5.22 20.33 -11.30
N ARG A 64 -4.72 21.55 -11.07
CA ARG A 64 -3.73 22.15 -11.96
C ARG A 64 -2.34 21.61 -11.65
N THR A 65 -1.59 21.25 -12.69
CA THR A 65 -0.17 20.91 -12.56
C THR A 65 0.70 22.14 -12.24
N HIS A 66 0.25 23.34 -12.62
CA HIS A 66 0.89 24.61 -12.29
C HIS A 66 -0.15 25.75 -12.28
N PRO A 67 -0.02 26.82 -11.45
CA PRO A 67 -1.00 27.91 -11.39
C PRO A 67 -1.30 28.59 -12.74
N ARG A 68 -0.32 28.59 -13.65
CA ARG A 68 -0.43 29.10 -15.02
C ARG A 68 -0.70 28.03 -16.09
N SER A 69 -0.69 26.75 -15.71
CA SER A 69 -0.91 25.64 -16.63
C SER A 69 -2.30 25.76 -17.28
N ARG A 70 -2.35 25.45 -18.57
CA ARG A 70 -3.62 25.23 -19.28
C ARG A 70 -4.11 23.79 -19.15
N ARG A 71 -3.28 22.89 -18.62
CA ARG A 71 -3.59 21.46 -18.41
C ARG A 71 -4.33 21.30 -17.08
N LEU A 72 -5.43 20.56 -17.13
CA LEU A 72 -6.22 20.22 -15.95
C LEU A 72 -6.25 18.70 -15.80
N LEU A 73 -5.77 18.20 -14.66
CA LEU A 73 -5.89 16.80 -14.26
C LEU A 73 -7.29 16.57 -13.70
N LEU A 74 -7.97 15.52 -14.13
CA LEU A 74 -9.25 15.11 -13.56
C LEU A 74 -8.99 14.16 -12.40
N LEU A 75 -9.57 14.46 -11.24
CA LEU A 75 -9.44 13.64 -10.03
C LEU A 75 -10.67 12.75 -9.90
N ASN A 76 -10.47 11.42 -9.95
CA ASN A 76 -11.55 10.42 -9.85
C ASN A 76 -12.76 10.73 -10.77
N PRO A 77 -12.53 10.91 -12.10
CA PRO A 77 -13.60 11.28 -13.01
C PRO A 77 -14.75 10.27 -13.00
N ASP A 78 -15.99 10.77 -13.08
CA ASP A 78 -17.20 9.94 -13.17
C ASP A 78 -17.12 9.05 -14.43
N PRO A 79 -17.11 7.71 -14.30
CA PRO A 79 -17.04 6.80 -15.44
C PRO A 79 -18.15 7.04 -16.48
N ALA A 80 -19.33 7.49 -16.06
CA ALA A 80 -20.44 7.79 -16.97
C ALA A 80 -20.12 8.98 -17.91
N LEU A 81 -19.26 9.90 -17.47
CA LEU A 81 -18.81 11.06 -18.25
C LEU A 81 -17.57 10.76 -19.11
N LEU A 82 -16.86 9.65 -18.84
CA LEU A 82 -15.65 9.23 -19.55
C LEU A 82 -15.88 8.28 -20.72
N ASN A 83 -17.10 7.80 -20.95
CA ASN A 83 -17.45 6.88 -22.06
C ASN A 83 -17.19 7.45 -23.48
N ARG A 84 -16.57 8.62 -23.60
CA ARG A 84 -16.24 9.33 -24.84
C ARG A 84 -14.76 9.69 -24.97
N VAL A 85 -13.90 9.28 -24.04
CA VAL A 85 -12.45 9.45 -24.19
C VAL A 85 -12.02 8.66 -25.43
N SER A 86 -11.72 9.36 -26.51
CA SER A 86 -11.34 8.72 -27.77
C SER A 86 -9.98 8.05 -27.58
N LYS A 87 -9.93 6.72 -27.80
CA LYS A 87 -8.66 5.96 -27.92
C LYS A 87 -7.77 6.46 -29.08
N GLU A 88 -8.27 7.33 -29.94
CA GLU A 88 -7.56 7.87 -31.09
C GLU A 88 -6.84 9.18 -30.74
N SER A 89 -5.55 9.12 -30.36
CA SER A 89 -4.65 10.29 -30.46
C SER A 89 -3.15 9.98 -30.49
N HIS A 90 -2.73 8.75 -30.82
CA HIS A 90 -1.29 8.49 -31.00
C HIS A 90 -0.78 8.95 -32.39
N GLU A 91 -1.60 8.86 -33.44
CA GLU A 91 -1.12 9.05 -34.83
C GLU A 91 -1.30 10.47 -35.40
N ARG A 92 -1.90 11.42 -34.66
CA ARG A 92 -2.12 12.80 -35.16
C ARG A 92 -1.29 13.89 -34.45
N PHE A 93 -0.36 13.52 -33.57
CA PHE A 93 0.30 14.51 -32.72
C PHE A 93 1.82 14.67 -32.94
N ILE A 94 2.47 13.81 -33.72
CA ILE A 94 3.92 13.92 -33.96
C ILE A 94 4.29 15.18 -34.77
N ASP A 95 3.35 15.80 -35.49
CA ASP A 95 3.66 16.93 -36.39
C ASP A 95 3.55 18.34 -35.77
N ARG A 96 3.26 18.51 -34.46
CA ARG A 96 3.00 19.86 -33.91
C ARG A 96 3.59 20.28 -32.57
N MET A 97 4.56 19.58 -31.99
CA MET A 97 5.29 20.14 -30.83
C MET A 97 6.80 19.84 -30.85
N ALA A 98 7.50 20.55 -31.73
CA ALA A 98 8.81 21.10 -31.35
C ALA A 98 8.57 22.36 -30.50
N PHE A 99 9.39 22.55 -29.46
CA PHE A 99 9.40 23.65 -28.47
C PHE A 99 8.56 23.44 -27.19
N ASP A 100 9.28 22.93 -26.20
CA ASP A 100 9.50 23.49 -24.86
C ASP A 100 9.53 22.35 -23.84
N SER A 101 10.76 22.01 -23.47
CA SER A 101 11.11 21.17 -22.34
C SER A 101 10.24 21.51 -21.13
N ILE A 102 9.37 20.57 -20.77
CA ILE A 102 8.60 20.64 -19.52
C ILE A 102 9.59 20.35 -18.40
N GLU A 103 10.05 21.40 -17.74
CA GLU A 103 10.70 21.28 -16.45
C GLU A 103 9.60 20.91 -15.43
N ILE A 104 9.69 19.70 -14.86
CA ILE A 104 8.77 19.21 -13.82
C ILE A 104 9.04 20.00 -12.55
N LEU A 105 8.39 21.16 -12.41
CA LEU A 105 8.47 21.99 -11.22
C LEU A 105 7.58 21.40 -10.12
N LYS A 106 8.16 20.49 -9.34
CA LYS A 106 7.64 19.74 -8.17
C LYS A 106 6.83 18.48 -8.50
N VAL A 107 7.48 17.35 -8.26
CA VAL A 107 6.88 16.01 -8.18
C VAL A 107 5.74 16.02 -7.15
N PRO A 108 4.61 15.32 -7.39
CA PRO A 108 3.52 15.24 -6.42
C PRO A 108 3.99 14.56 -5.13
N THR A 109 4.36 15.32 -4.10
CA THR A 109 4.65 14.73 -2.79
C THR A 109 3.36 14.17 -2.20
N HIS A 110 3.33 12.88 -1.88
CA HIS A 110 2.19 12.25 -1.19
C HIS A 110 2.08 12.68 0.29
N GLY A 111 2.86 13.67 0.72
CA GLY A 111 2.92 14.14 2.11
C GLY A 111 3.69 13.19 3.03
N PHE A 112 4.43 12.24 2.47
CA PHE A 112 5.33 11.37 3.21
C PHE A 112 6.77 11.86 3.12
N GLN A 113 7.47 11.80 4.24
CA GLN A 113 8.92 11.85 4.30
C GLN A 113 9.45 10.47 4.68
N HIS A 114 10.72 10.21 4.42
CA HIS A 114 11.34 8.93 4.78
C HIS A 114 12.64 9.15 5.55
N ASP A 115 12.89 8.30 6.54
CA ASP A 115 14.14 8.25 7.30
C ASP A 115 14.98 7.05 6.82
N GLU A 116 15.84 7.31 5.83
CA GLU A 116 16.76 6.32 5.29
C GLU A 116 17.75 5.80 6.34
N ARG A 117 18.15 6.65 7.29
CA ARG A 117 19.09 6.27 8.35
C ARG A 117 18.41 5.36 9.37
N GLY A 118 17.19 5.68 9.77
CA GLY A 118 16.33 4.85 10.60
C GLY A 118 16.10 3.48 9.97
N THR A 119 15.73 3.46 8.69
CA THR A 119 15.47 2.20 7.97
C THR A 119 16.73 1.32 7.93
N ARG A 120 17.88 1.89 7.55
CA ARG A 120 19.17 1.16 7.54
C ARG A 120 19.55 0.63 8.92
N SER A 121 19.35 1.43 9.97
CA SER A 121 19.64 1.02 11.34
C SER A 121 18.80 -0.19 11.76
N ARG A 122 17.49 -0.18 11.47
CA ARG A 122 16.59 -1.29 11.78
C ARG A 122 16.93 -2.55 11.00
N LEU A 123 17.21 -2.41 9.70
CA LEU A 123 17.65 -3.53 8.86
C LEU A 123 18.93 -4.17 9.40
N ALA A 124 19.93 -3.36 9.76
CA ALA A 124 21.19 -3.85 10.33
C ALA A 124 20.99 -4.57 11.68
N ARG A 125 20.18 -3.99 12.58
CA ARG A 125 19.85 -4.61 13.87
C ARG A 125 19.09 -5.92 13.70
N LEU A 126 18.15 -5.98 12.75
CA LEU A 126 17.35 -7.17 12.49
C LEU A 126 18.19 -8.28 11.85
N ASP A 127 19.07 -7.95 10.90
CA ASP A 127 20.04 -8.88 10.32
C ASP A 127 20.97 -9.45 11.41
N ALA A 128 21.57 -8.58 12.24
CA ALA A 128 22.43 -9.01 13.35
C ALA A 128 21.71 -9.94 14.33
N TYR A 129 20.44 -9.63 14.66
CA TYR A 129 19.61 -10.49 15.48
C TYR A 129 19.39 -11.85 14.83
N PHE A 130 18.98 -11.89 13.56
CA PHE A 130 18.68 -13.14 12.87
C PHE A 130 19.92 -14.01 12.65
N ARG A 131 21.07 -13.43 12.31
CA ARG A 131 22.33 -14.18 12.22
C ARG A 131 22.67 -14.86 13.56
N SER A 132 22.47 -14.15 14.66
CA SER A 132 22.80 -14.69 15.99
C SER A 132 21.78 -15.71 16.51
N ASN A 133 20.51 -15.63 16.06
CA ASN A 133 19.41 -16.34 16.73
C ASN A 133 18.57 -17.26 15.85
N VAL A 134 18.64 -17.14 14.52
CA VAL A 134 17.74 -17.84 13.60
C VAL A 134 18.48 -18.42 12.41
N LEU A 135 19.07 -17.58 11.54
CA LEU A 135 19.66 -17.98 10.28
C LEU A 135 20.90 -17.13 9.98
N ASP A 136 22.09 -17.74 10.08
CA ASP A 136 23.38 -17.14 9.75
C ASP A 136 23.84 -17.62 8.38
N ASN A 137 23.80 -16.79 7.34
CA ASN A 137 24.31 -17.14 6.01
C ASN A 137 23.84 -18.53 5.53
N LYS A 138 22.52 -18.79 5.62
CA LYS A 138 21.85 -20.08 5.34
C LYS A 138 22.02 -21.18 6.38
N ARG A 139 22.91 -21.04 7.35
CA ARG A 139 22.99 -21.97 8.49
C ARG A 139 21.86 -21.66 9.47
N PHE A 140 20.98 -22.63 9.69
CA PHE A 140 19.90 -22.48 10.67
C PHE A 140 20.43 -22.71 12.09
N VAL A 141 20.36 -21.68 12.93
CA VAL A 141 20.99 -21.62 14.27
C VAL A 141 19.99 -21.45 15.42
N CYS A 142 18.68 -21.46 15.14
CA CYS A 142 17.66 -21.30 16.18
C CYS A 142 17.73 -22.40 17.25
N SER A 143 18.13 -22.07 18.47
CA SER A 143 18.32 -23.05 19.55
C SER A 143 17.11 -23.95 19.85
N SER A 144 15.89 -23.54 19.49
CA SER A 144 14.66 -24.30 19.74
C SER A 144 14.23 -25.21 18.58
N TRP A 145 14.98 -25.27 17.48
CA TRP A 145 14.47 -25.87 16.25
C TRP A 145 14.15 -27.35 16.35
N ARG A 146 14.98 -28.14 17.03
CA ARG A 146 14.75 -29.59 17.20
C ARG A 146 13.47 -29.88 17.95
N GLN A 147 13.13 -29.06 18.95
CA GLN A 147 11.87 -29.19 19.68
C GLN A 147 10.67 -28.84 18.78
N CYS A 148 10.82 -27.82 17.94
CA CYS A 148 9.80 -27.45 16.97
C CYS A 148 9.56 -28.58 15.95
N GLU A 149 10.62 -29.10 15.34
CA GLU A 149 10.54 -30.21 14.39
C GLU A 149 9.96 -31.46 15.03
N GLY A 150 10.47 -31.88 16.20
CA GLY A 150 9.96 -33.05 16.92
C GLY A 150 8.52 -32.93 17.41
N SER A 151 7.95 -31.71 17.42
CA SER A 151 6.55 -31.50 17.81
C SER A 151 5.54 -31.72 16.68
N ILE A 152 5.98 -31.75 15.42
CA ILE A 152 5.07 -31.84 14.27
C ILE A 152 4.50 -33.26 14.14
N SER A 153 3.27 -33.37 13.66
CA SER A 153 2.62 -34.67 13.46
C SER A 153 3.27 -35.45 12.30
N PRO A 154 3.31 -36.80 12.37
CA PRO A 154 3.71 -37.64 11.24
C PRO A 154 2.96 -37.26 9.95
N GLY A 155 3.64 -37.34 8.81
CA GLY A 155 3.10 -36.91 7.52
C GLY A 155 3.11 -35.40 7.28
N SER A 156 3.68 -34.61 8.20
CA SER A 156 3.95 -33.19 7.99
C SER A 156 5.39 -32.94 7.55
N THR A 157 5.62 -31.83 6.86
CA THR A 157 6.94 -31.34 6.46
C THR A 157 7.33 -30.15 7.33
N PHE A 158 8.61 -30.08 7.72
CA PHE A 158 9.19 -28.97 8.45
C PHE A 158 10.07 -28.13 7.52
N LYS A 159 9.90 -26.81 7.57
CA LYS A 159 10.67 -25.85 6.78
C LYS A 159 11.23 -24.78 7.68
N GLU A 160 12.52 -24.86 7.92
CA GLU A 160 13.22 -23.97 8.83
C GLU A 160 13.59 -22.62 8.25
N GLY A 161 13.77 -21.63 9.12
CA GLY A 161 14.46 -20.36 8.85
C GLY A 161 13.92 -19.57 7.66
N GLN A 162 12.75 -18.96 7.80
CA GLN A 162 12.11 -18.14 6.77
C GLN A 162 11.97 -16.71 7.27
N LEU A 163 12.99 -15.89 7.00
CA LEU A 163 13.07 -14.53 7.52
C LEU A 163 12.05 -13.58 6.87
N SER A 164 11.92 -12.40 7.47
CA SER A 164 10.94 -11.37 7.13
C SER A 164 11.33 -10.54 5.89
N HIS A 165 10.32 -9.90 5.28
CA HIS A 165 10.53 -8.79 4.34
C HIS A 165 10.49 -7.49 5.13
N VAL A 166 11.41 -6.59 4.85
CA VAL A 166 11.40 -5.20 5.34
C VAL A 166 11.81 -4.34 4.15
N GLY A 167 10.95 -3.39 3.79
CA GLY A 167 11.22 -2.46 2.72
C GLY A 167 12.38 -1.51 3.04
N LYS A 168 13.03 -0.99 2.00
CA LYS A 168 14.15 -0.04 2.10
C LYS A 168 13.71 1.38 2.46
N HIS A 169 12.41 1.67 2.37
CA HIS A 169 11.78 2.92 2.81
C HIS A 169 10.74 2.65 3.92
N TYR A 170 11.10 1.77 4.86
CA TYR A 170 10.21 1.32 5.93
C TYR A 170 9.87 2.42 6.95
N ASP A 171 10.84 3.25 7.32
CA ASP A 171 10.62 4.40 8.19
C ASP A 171 10.08 5.57 7.38
N LEU A 172 8.75 5.71 7.40
CA LEU A 172 8.06 6.87 6.84
C LEU A 172 7.58 7.81 7.95
N GLU A 173 7.36 9.06 7.59
CA GLU A 173 6.67 10.05 8.41
C GLU A 173 5.46 10.61 7.66
N SER A 174 4.37 10.87 8.36
CA SER A 174 3.17 11.51 7.83
C SER A 174 2.71 12.60 8.79
N GLY A 175 2.73 13.86 8.35
CA GLY A 175 2.40 15.00 9.21
C GLY A 175 3.35 15.17 10.40
N GLY A 176 4.64 14.81 10.22
CA GLY A 176 5.66 14.85 11.28
C GLY A 176 5.48 13.78 12.36
N GLN A 177 4.77 12.69 12.06
CA GLN A 177 4.60 11.55 12.95
C GLN A 177 5.05 10.27 12.25
N ASP A 178 5.76 9.41 12.98
CA ASP A 178 6.24 8.12 12.48
C ASP A 178 5.09 7.23 11.97
N LEU A 179 5.23 6.75 10.74
CA LEU A 179 4.37 5.78 10.10
C LEU A 179 5.18 4.55 9.71
N ARG A 180 5.23 3.58 10.62
CA ARG A 180 5.89 2.28 10.42
C ARG A 180 4.85 1.18 10.39
N VAL A 181 4.66 0.58 9.22
CA VAL A 181 3.60 -0.42 8.98
C VAL A 181 4.18 -1.84 8.98
N VAL A 182 3.74 -2.66 9.92
CA VAL A 182 4.04 -4.10 9.94
C VAL A 182 2.79 -4.90 9.62
N ILE A 183 2.90 -5.84 8.69
CA ILE A 183 1.89 -6.85 8.40
C ILE A 183 2.39 -8.18 8.94
N VAL A 184 1.56 -8.86 9.73
CA VAL A 184 1.90 -10.12 10.41
C VAL A 184 1.08 -11.27 9.82
N GLY A 185 1.78 -12.21 9.17
CA GLY A 185 1.27 -13.52 8.81
C GLY A 185 1.55 -14.57 9.89
N GLN A 186 1.04 -15.79 9.71
CA GLN A 186 1.37 -16.91 10.60
C GLN A 186 2.75 -17.48 10.29
N GLU A 187 2.91 -18.00 9.07
CA GLU A 187 4.10 -18.68 8.55
C GLU A 187 4.08 -18.56 7.02
N VAL A 188 5.20 -18.86 6.35
CA VAL A 188 5.21 -18.85 4.88
C VAL A 188 4.48 -20.08 4.34
N ALA A 189 3.40 -19.88 3.60
CA ALA A 189 2.57 -20.96 3.07
C ALA A 189 3.30 -21.91 2.09
N GLY A 190 2.92 -23.20 2.14
CA GLY A 190 3.14 -24.23 1.12
C GLY A 190 4.59 -24.40 0.66
N LYS A 191 4.86 -24.05 -0.61
CA LYS A 191 6.13 -24.25 -1.36
C LYS A 191 7.30 -23.36 -0.92
N GLY A 192 7.21 -22.66 0.21
CA GLY A 192 8.31 -21.85 0.71
C GLY A 192 9.63 -22.64 0.76
N LYS A 193 10.74 -22.03 0.33
CA LYS A 193 12.07 -22.61 0.48
C LYS A 193 12.48 -22.52 1.96
N PRO A 194 13.11 -23.56 2.54
CA PRO A 194 13.75 -23.42 3.84
C PRO A 194 14.92 -22.43 3.72
N ARG A 195 15.39 -21.90 4.86
CA ARG A 195 16.57 -21.04 4.96
C ARG A 195 16.49 -19.82 4.02
N THR A 196 15.32 -19.19 3.97
CA THR A 196 15.15 -17.93 3.24
C THR A 196 15.76 -16.78 4.03
N THR A 197 16.70 -16.04 3.43
CA THR A 197 17.28 -14.81 4.01
C THR A 197 16.33 -13.61 3.89
N MET A 198 16.66 -12.48 4.55
CA MET A 198 15.87 -11.25 4.36
C MET A 198 15.94 -10.76 2.92
N ASP A 199 17.11 -10.80 2.27
CA ASP A 199 17.26 -10.35 0.88
C ASP A 199 16.44 -11.20 -0.11
N GLU A 200 16.41 -12.52 0.06
CA GLU A 200 15.57 -13.39 -0.77
C GLU A 200 14.08 -13.19 -0.49
N ARG A 201 13.73 -12.85 0.75
CA ARG A 201 12.35 -12.51 1.11
C ARG A 201 11.96 -11.18 0.49
N TYR A 202 12.85 -10.19 0.54
CA TYR A 202 12.71 -8.90 -0.11
C TYR A 202 12.47 -9.07 -1.61
N ALA A 203 13.40 -9.72 -2.32
CA ALA A 203 13.29 -9.92 -3.76
C ALA A 203 11.99 -10.62 -4.16
N ARG A 204 11.51 -11.57 -3.36
CA ARG A 204 10.23 -12.25 -3.63
C ARG A 204 8.99 -11.37 -3.38
N VAL A 205 9.01 -10.54 -2.34
CA VAL A 205 7.87 -9.68 -2.00
C VAL A 205 7.88 -8.44 -2.86
N HIS A 206 8.95 -7.66 -2.84
CA HIS A 206 9.11 -6.43 -3.60
C HIS A 206 9.20 -6.70 -5.11
N ASP A 207 10.29 -7.30 -5.59
CA ASP A 207 10.53 -7.46 -7.03
C ASP A 207 9.53 -8.44 -7.64
N GLY A 208 9.34 -9.57 -6.95
CA GLY A 208 8.48 -10.66 -7.41
C GLY A 208 7.00 -10.31 -7.34
N SER A 209 6.48 -9.89 -6.19
CA SER A 209 5.04 -9.64 -6.05
C SER A 209 4.66 -8.20 -6.34
N GLY A 210 5.49 -7.22 -5.99
CA GLY A 210 5.23 -5.81 -6.22
C GLY A 210 5.41 -5.43 -7.69
N LEU A 211 6.62 -5.56 -8.21
CA LEU A 211 6.97 -5.07 -9.55
C LEU A 211 6.52 -6.00 -10.69
N THR A 212 6.69 -7.31 -10.51
CA THR A 212 6.46 -8.29 -11.60
C THR A 212 4.99 -8.74 -11.73
N LEU A 213 4.19 -8.63 -10.67
CA LEU A 213 2.78 -9.05 -10.67
C LEU A 213 1.84 -7.85 -10.56
N ARG A 214 0.60 -8.03 -11.02
CA ARG A 214 -0.45 -7.01 -10.95
C ARG A 214 -1.54 -7.39 -9.97
N PHE A 215 -2.30 -6.39 -9.53
CA PHE A 215 -3.42 -6.62 -8.64
C PHE A 215 -4.43 -7.65 -9.21
N ASP A 216 -4.88 -7.47 -10.46
CA ASP A 216 -5.82 -8.39 -11.13
C ASP A 216 -5.27 -9.11 -12.37
N GLY A 217 -4.05 -8.78 -12.81
CA GLY A 217 -3.49 -9.23 -14.08
C GLY A 217 -3.96 -8.35 -15.24
N ASP A 218 -3.10 -8.12 -16.22
CA ASP A 218 -3.34 -7.18 -17.34
C ASP A 218 -3.09 -7.82 -18.72
N GLY A 219 -3.00 -9.16 -18.77
CA GLY A 219 -2.69 -9.92 -19.99
C GLY A 219 -1.19 -10.14 -20.20
N GLU A 220 -0.36 -9.17 -19.84
CA GLU A 220 1.11 -9.29 -19.89
C GLU A 220 1.67 -9.84 -18.57
N HIS A 221 1.10 -9.40 -17.46
CA HIS A 221 1.54 -9.73 -16.12
C HIS A 221 0.51 -10.61 -15.43
N LYS A 222 1.03 -11.57 -14.66
CA LYS A 222 0.20 -12.45 -13.85
C LYS A 222 -0.41 -11.69 -12.67
N ARG A 223 -1.58 -12.17 -12.25
CA ARG A 223 -2.28 -11.70 -11.06
C ARG A 223 -1.54 -12.10 -9.77
N ARG A 224 -1.52 -11.19 -8.78
CA ARG A 224 -1.07 -11.46 -7.41
C ARG A 224 -1.98 -12.48 -6.74
N ASN A 225 -1.39 -13.31 -5.87
CA ASN A 225 -2.19 -14.22 -5.05
C ASN A 225 -3.11 -13.42 -4.09
N PRO A 226 -4.21 -14.03 -3.58
CA PRO A 226 -5.15 -13.36 -2.68
C PRO A 226 -4.52 -12.70 -1.45
N HIS A 227 -3.49 -13.33 -0.87
CA HIS A 227 -2.77 -12.79 0.29
C HIS A 227 -2.06 -11.46 -0.04
N MET A 228 -1.35 -11.41 -1.17
CA MET A 228 -0.67 -10.18 -1.60
C MET A 228 -1.66 -9.12 -2.09
N ARG A 229 -2.81 -9.48 -2.68
CA ARG A 229 -3.87 -8.52 -3.02
C ARG A 229 -4.47 -7.85 -1.77
N GLY A 230 -4.81 -8.62 -0.73
CA GLY A 230 -5.25 -8.02 0.54
C GLY A 230 -4.17 -7.13 1.16
N THR A 231 -2.91 -7.55 1.13
CA THR A 231 -1.77 -6.73 1.56
C THR A 231 -1.69 -5.41 0.78
N THR A 232 -1.80 -5.45 -0.55
CA THR A 232 -1.87 -4.26 -1.40
C THR A 232 -3.03 -3.34 -0.99
N LEU A 233 -4.24 -3.87 -0.79
CA LEU A 233 -5.40 -3.06 -0.39
C LEU A 233 -5.23 -2.40 0.97
N ALA A 234 -4.60 -3.09 1.93
CA ALA A 234 -4.30 -2.54 3.24
C ALA A 234 -3.29 -1.38 3.14
N LEU A 235 -2.20 -1.57 2.39
CA LEU A 235 -1.19 -0.52 2.18
C LEU A 235 -1.75 0.68 1.42
N ARG A 236 -2.52 0.46 0.34
CA ARG A 236 -3.21 1.54 -0.38
C ARG A 236 -4.14 2.33 0.54
N THR A 237 -4.85 1.65 1.44
CA THR A 237 -5.71 2.31 2.44
C THR A 237 -4.90 3.17 3.41
N ILE A 238 -3.76 2.66 3.90
CA ILE A 238 -2.89 3.38 4.84
C ILE A 238 -2.27 4.61 4.17
N PHE A 239 -1.85 4.47 2.90
CA PHE A 239 -1.18 5.52 2.16
C PHE A 239 -2.11 6.44 1.35
N GLY A 240 -3.44 6.29 1.48
CA GLY A 240 -4.40 7.15 0.78
C GLY A 240 -4.47 6.94 -0.74
N LEU A 241 -4.03 5.79 -1.26
CA LEU A 241 -3.92 5.55 -2.70
C LEU A 241 -5.25 5.00 -3.29
N PRO A 242 -5.77 5.59 -4.38
CA PRO A 242 -7.03 5.16 -5.01
C PRO A 242 -6.81 4.00 -5.98
N GLY A 243 -7.88 3.31 -6.39
CA GLY A 243 -7.88 2.37 -7.52
C GLY A 243 -7.22 1.01 -7.24
N THR A 244 -6.94 0.27 -8.32
CA THR A 244 -6.21 -1.03 -8.32
C THR A 244 -5.09 -1.10 -9.36
N ASP A 245 -4.90 -0.04 -10.14
CA ASP A 245 -3.89 -0.02 -11.18
C ASP A 245 -2.49 -0.06 -10.57
N HIS A 246 -1.52 -0.54 -11.33
CA HIS A 246 -0.15 -0.67 -10.83
C HIS A 246 0.55 0.69 -10.71
N SER A 247 0.29 1.62 -11.64
CA SER A 247 0.85 2.99 -11.62
C SER A 247 0.50 3.77 -10.34
N THR A 248 -0.58 3.41 -9.67
CA THR A 248 -1.05 4.02 -8.43
C THR A 248 -0.53 3.32 -7.17
N GLU A 249 0.44 2.41 -7.30
CA GLU A 249 1.10 1.69 -6.19
C GLU A 249 2.46 2.28 -5.82
N PHE A 250 2.73 3.51 -6.24
CA PHE A 250 3.99 4.19 -6.02
C PHE A 250 3.77 5.45 -5.18
N LEU A 251 4.64 5.65 -4.19
CA LEU A 251 4.78 6.88 -3.43
C LEU A 251 5.94 7.68 -4.02
N TYR A 252 5.72 8.96 -4.24
CA TYR A 252 6.80 9.91 -4.48
C TYR A 252 7.39 10.36 -3.15
N LEU A 253 8.59 9.89 -2.86
CA LEU A 253 9.39 10.23 -1.69
C LEU A 253 10.57 11.08 -2.19
N ASP A 254 10.54 12.38 -1.87
CA ASP A 254 11.47 13.36 -2.43
C ASP A 254 11.47 13.37 -3.98
N GLU A 255 12.56 12.93 -4.61
CA GLU A 255 12.71 12.83 -6.07
C GLU A 255 12.55 11.40 -6.61
N GLU A 256 12.24 10.44 -5.73
CA GLU A 256 12.15 9.02 -6.07
C GLU A 256 10.70 8.51 -6.11
N SER A 257 10.41 7.63 -7.07
CA SER A 257 9.16 6.86 -7.12
C SER A 257 9.37 5.49 -6.49
N VAL A 258 8.78 5.29 -5.32
CA VAL A 258 8.98 4.11 -4.47
C VAL A 258 7.71 3.28 -4.42
N HIS A 259 7.79 2.01 -4.81
CA HIS A 259 6.64 1.12 -4.75
C HIS A 259 6.22 0.86 -3.29
N ILE A 260 4.92 0.84 -2.98
CA ILE A 260 4.39 0.67 -1.61
C ILE A 260 4.87 -0.61 -0.90
N PHE A 261 5.32 -1.62 -1.65
CA PHE A 261 5.91 -2.82 -1.05
C PHE A 261 7.31 -2.58 -0.47
N ASP A 262 7.95 -1.48 -0.80
CA ASP A 262 9.21 -1.05 -0.21
C ASP A 262 9.01 -0.15 1.02
N CYS A 263 7.75 0.12 1.40
CA CYS A 263 7.36 1.02 2.47
C CYS A 263 6.77 0.31 3.70
N PHE A 264 6.95 -1.01 3.81
CA PHE A 264 6.38 -1.81 4.90
C PHE A 264 7.22 -3.03 5.23
N ALA A 265 6.93 -3.66 6.36
CA ALA A 265 7.50 -4.96 6.73
C ALA A 265 6.43 -6.06 6.71
N LEU A 266 6.73 -7.19 6.07
CA LEU A 266 5.93 -8.42 6.14
C LEU A 266 6.67 -9.44 7.00
N VAL A 267 6.20 -9.61 8.23
CA VAL A 267 6.77 -10.51 9.21
C VAL A 267 5.83 -11.69 9.45
N ASN A 268 6.35 -12.77 10.00
CA ASN A 268 5.54 -13.91 10.41
C ASN A 268 5.67 -14.16 11.91
N ARG A 269 4.58 -14.61 12.53
CA ARG A 269 4.59 -15.08 13.93
C ARG A 269 5.50 -16.30 14.13
N LEU A 270 5.70 -17.09 13.07
CA LEU A 270 6.58 -18.24 13.00
C LEU A 270 7.61 -18.05 11.87
N LEU A 271 8.89 -18.22 12.20
CA LEU A 271 10.00 -18.23 11.24
C LEU A 271 10.33 -19.63 10.71
N CYS A 272 9.54 -20.62 11.10
CA CYS A 272 9.53 -21.97 10.54
C CYS A 272 8.10 -22.31 10.16
N ALA A 273 7.95 -23.19 9.18
CA ALA A 273 6.66 -23.64 8.71
C ALA A 273 6.50 -25.15 8.90
N ALA A 274 5.32 -25.56 9.35
CA ALA A 274 4.89 -26.95 9.34
C ALA A 274 3.69 -27.10 8.41
N HIS A 275 3.75 -28.01 7.44
CA HIS A 275 2.63 -28.25 6.51
C HIS A 275 2.33 -29.72 6.38
N LEU A 276 1.06 -30.07 6.17
CA LEU A 276 0.71 -31.41 5.72
C LEU A 276 1.42 -31.69 4.37
N ALA A 277 2.06 -32.86 4.24
CA ALA A 277 2.81 -33.20 3.05
C ALA A 277 1.94 -33.10 1.79
N GLY A 278 2.49 -32.48 0.74
CA GLY A 278 1.79 -32.26 -0.52
C GLY A 278 0.77 -31.12 -0.54
N THR A 279 0.54 -30.42 0.58
CA THR A 279 -0.45 -29.31 0.64
C THR A 279 0.16 -28.01 1.18
N SER A 280 -0.63 -26.93 1.15
CA SER A 280 -0.31 -25.66 1.81
C SER A 280 -1.02 -25.48 3.16
N THR A 281 -1.61 -26.55 3.70
CA THR A 281 -2.33 -26.50 4.98
C THR A 281 -1.33 -26.45 6.13
N GLY A 282 -1.28 -25.32 6.82
CA GLY A 282 -0.44 -25.11 8.00
C GLY A 282 -0.80 -26.08 9.14
N LYS A 283 0.24 -26.61 9.78
CA LYS A 283 0.19 -27.56 10.90
C LYS A 283 1.08 -27.10 12.06
N SER A 284 1.22 -25.78 12.22
CA SER A 284 1.95 -25.18 13.33
C SER A 284 1.47 -25.73 14.68
N THR A 285 2.39 -26.01 15.59
CA THR A 285 2.09 -26.55 16.92
C THR A 285 2.15 -25.47 17.99
N LYS A 286 1.59 -25.74 19.18
CA LYS A 286 1.75 -24.85 20.35
C LYS A 286 3.23 -24.68 20.72
N THR A 287 4.02 -25.74 20.61
CA THR A 287 5.48 -25.70 20.83
C THR A 287 6.16 -24.72 19.90
N MET A 288 5.84 -24.75 18.60
CA MET A 288 6.37 -23.79 17.62
C MET A 288 5.99 -22.35 17.96
N LEU A 289 4.71 -22.12 18.31
CA LEU A 289 4.20 -20.78 18.66
C LEU A 289 4.90 -20.20 19.89
N ASN A 290 5.06 -21.01 20.95
CA ASN A 290 5.76 -20.61 22.16
C ASN A 290 7.25 -20.32 21.87
N ASN A 291 7.94 -21.24 21.21
CA ASN A 291 9.37 -21.11 20.94
C ASN A 291 9.71 -19.93 20.02
N CYS A 292 8.83 -19.62 19.06
CA CYS A 292 9.03 -18.50 18.14
C CYS A 292 8.60 -17.14 18.71
N GLU A 293 7.94 -17.11 19.88
CA GLU A 293 7.49 -15.85 20.50
C GLU A 293 8.63 -14.87 20.70
N ARG A 294 9.78 -15.33 21.21
CA ARG A 294 10.98 -14.50 21.40
C ARG A 294 11.48 -13.84 20.11
N HIS A 295 11.38 -14.53 18.98
CA HIS A 295 11.84 -14.01 17.70
C HIS A 295 10.84 -13.00 17.14
N PHE A 296 9.55 -13.28 17.31
CA PHE A 296 8.49 -12.36 16.94
C PHE A 296 8.56 -11.07 17.76
N GLN A 297 8.74 -11.19 19.08
CA GLN A 297 8.93 -10.04 19.98
C GLN A 297 10.15 -9.21 19.57
N ALA A 298 11.34 -9.82 19.48
CA ALA A 298 12.55 -9.10 19.10
C ALA A 298 12.41 -8.41 17.72
N THR A 299 11.74 -9.07 16.76
CA THR A 299 11.47 -8.47 15.45
C THR A 299 10.64 -7.20 15.59
N LEU A 300 9.53 -7.24 16.33
CA LEU A 300 8.68 -6.06 16.50
C LEU A 300 9.35 -4.98 17.35
N GLU A 301 10.14 -5.36 18.35
CA GLU A 301 10.91 -4.41 19.17
C GLU A 301 11.96 -3.65 18.35
N ILE A 302 12.64 -4.33 17.40
CA ILE A 302 13.61 -3.72 16.49
C ILE A 302 12.91 -2.88 15.42
N LEU A 303 11.77 -3.35 14.90
CA LEU A 303 11.04 -2.65 13.84
C LEU A 303 10.25 -1.43 14.35
N GLU A 304 9.87 -1.41 15.62
CA GLU A 304 9.24 -0.24 16.25
C GLU A 304 7.91 0.21 15.61
N PRO A 305 7.01 -0.70 15.16
CA PRO A 305 5.85 -0.31 14.37
C PRO A 305 4.92 0.65 15.09
N THR A 306 4.30 1.56 14.33
CA THR A 306 3.18 2.39 14.82
C THR A 306 1.82 1.79 14.45
N ILE A 307 1.78 0.99 13.37
CA ILE A 307 0.61 0.21 12.94
C ILE A 307 1.02 -1.24 12.68
N VAL A 308 0.29 -2.19 13.27
CA VAL A 308 0.44 -3.63 13.05
C VAL A 308 -0.87 -4.21 12.53
N ILE A 309 -0.83 -4.85 11.37
CA ILE A 309 -1.98 -5.52 10.75
C ILE A 309 -1.80 -7.03 10.91
N ILE A 310 -2.70 -7.68 11.63
CA ILE A 310 -2.63 -9.14 11.82
C ILE A 310 -3.55 -9.83 10.82
N GLN A 311 -2.97 -10.66 9.95
CA GLN A 311 -3.71 -11.41 8.92
C GLN A 311 -4.06 -12.81 9.43
N GLY A 312 -5.11 -12.87 10.27
CA GLY A 312 -5.66 -14.10 10.80
C GLY A 312 -5.99 -14.00 12.29
N ILE A 313 -7.25 -14.29 12.65
CA ILE A 313 -7.75 -14.20 14.04
C ILE A 313 -6.97 -15.12 15.00
N LYS A 314 -6.56 -16.30 14.54
CA LYS A 314 -5.71 -17.21 15.33
C LYS A 314 -4.32 -16.62 15.60
N VAL A 315 -3.73 -15.94 14.61
CA VAL A 315 -2.44 -15.25 14.77
C VAL A 315 -2.57 -14.14 15.82
N TRP A 316 -3.68 -13.40 15.81
CA TRP A 316 -3.95 -12.36 16.81
C TRP A 316 -3.97 -12.95 18.22
N LYS A 317 -4.71 -14.04 18.44
CA LYS A 317 -4.77 -14.73 19.74
C LYS A 317 -3.38 -15.05 20.29
N TRP A 318 -2.47 -15.53 19.44
CA TRP A 318 -1.09 -15.89 19.82
C TRP A 318 -0.10 -14.72 19.84
N SER A 319 -0.53 -13.53 19.46
CA SER A 319 0.32 -12.33 19.45
C SER A 319 0.07 -11.43 20.67
N LYS A 320 -1.00 -11.67 21.44
CA LYS A 320 -1.39 -10.84 22.60
C LYS A 320 -0.37 -10.78 23.73
N ASN A 321 0.52 -11.77 23.85
CA ASN A 321 1.60 -11.75 24.85
C ASN A 321 2.70 -10.74 24.48
N VAL A 322 2.86 -10.45 23.19
CA VAL A 322 3.87 -9.52 22.66
C VAL A 322 3.25 -8.14 22.40
N LEU A 323 2.03 -8.13 21.87
CA LEU A 323 1.22 -6.95 21.60
C LEU A 323 0.13 -6.86 22.67
N VAL A 324 0.49 -6.39 23.86
CA VAL A 324 -0.37 -6.42 25.05
C VAL A 324 -1.49 -5.41 24.89
N PRO A 325 -2.77 -5.82 24.75
CA PRO A 325 -3.86 -4.87 24.56
C PRO A 325 -4.07 -4.01 25.81
N VAL A 326 -4.00 -2.69 25.64
CA VAL A 326 -4.30 -1.72 26.72
C VAL A 326 -5.68 -1.11 26.56
N LYS A 327 -6.17 -0.97 25.33
CA LYS A 327 -7.50 -0.42 25.04
C LYS A 327 -8.08 -0.95 23.74
N GLN A 328 -9.29 -1.50 23.81
CA GLN A 328 -10.05 -1.84 22.62
C GLN A 328 -10.74 -0.57 22.07
N ARG A 329 -10.48 -0.24 20.81
CA ARG A 329 -11.06 0.95 20.13
C ARG A 329 -12.30 0.58 19.30
N THR A 330 -12.28 -0.60 18.67
CA THR A 330 -13.41 -1.26 17.98
C THR A 330 -13.23 -2.78 18.09
N GLU A 331 -14.09 -3.57 17.46
CA GLU A 331 -13.90 -5.03 17.35
C GLU A 331 -12.57 -5.42 16.68
N ASN A 332 -12.16 -4.67 15.66
CA ASN A 332 -10.95 -4.94 14.87
C ASN A 332 -9.84 -3.89 15.06
N LEU A 333 -9.88 -3.10 16.13
CA LEU A 333 -8.83 -2.12 16.42
C LEU A 333 -8.51 -2.07 17.91
N PHE A 334 -7.24 -2.28 18.21
CA PHE A 334 -6.72 -2.27 19.57
C PHE A 334 -5.56 -1.29 19.64
N GLU A 335 -5.48 -0.59 20.76
CA GLU A 335 -4.26 0.03 21.22
C GLU A 335 -3.55 -0.99 22.10
N CYS A 336 -2.29 -1.26 21.77
CA CYS A 336 -1.46 -2.19 22.50
C CYS A 336 -0.18 -1.52 22.98
N GLU A 337 0.44 -2.11 23.99
CA GLU A 337 1.79 -1.82 24.43
C GLU A 337 2.76 -2.81 23.78
N LEU A 338 3.90 -2.30 23.31
CA LEU A 338 5.04 -3.06 22.79
C LEU A 338 6.34 -2.41 23.26
N ALA A 339 7.05 -3.05 24.20
CA ALA A 339 8.27 -2.52 24.81
C ALA A 339 8.12 -1.07 25.28
N GLY A 340 7.09 -0.79 26.08
CA GLY A 340 6.80 0.54 26.62
C GLY A 340 6.25 1.55 25.62
N ARG A 341 5.91 1.14 24.39
CA ARG A 341 5.40 2.04 23.34
C ARG A 341 3.99 1.68 22.94
N ARG A 342 3.24 2.70 22.56
CA ARG A 342 1.89 2.56 22.02
C ARG A 342 1.94 2.16 20.55
N VAL A 343 1.20 1.12 20.19
CA VAL A 343 1.03 0.65 18.80
C VAL A 343 -0.43 0.39 18.48
N MET A 344 -0.89 0.77 17.29
CA MET A 344 -2.22 0.43 16.79
C MET A 344 -2.18 -0.96 16.16
N VAL A 345 -3.03 -1.87 16.64
CA VAL A 345 -3.11 -3.25 16.13
C VAL A 345 -4.48 -3.51 15.54
N ALA A 346 -4.51 -3.89 14.26
CA ALA A 346 -5.71 -4.18 13.50
C ALA A 346 -5.77 -5.67 13.11
N PRO A 347 -6.43 -6.52 13.91
CA PRO A 347 -6.60 -7.92 13.58
C PRO A 347 -7.78 -8.16 12.62
N PHE A 348 -7.50 -8.90 11.56
CA PHE A 348 -8.48 -9.29 10.54
C PHE A 348 -8.47 -10.79 10.29
N THR A 349 -9.46 -11.27 9.54
CA THR A 349 -9.40 -12.59 8.88
C THR A 349 -8.22 -12.62 7.91
N HIS A 350 -7.81 -13.82 7.48
CA HIS A 350 -6.78 -13.92 6.44
C HIS A 350 -7.36 -13.37 5.12
N PRO A 351 -6.60 -12.65 4.26
CA PRO A 351 -7.14 -12.11 2.99
C PRO A 351 -7.84 -13.13 2.10
N SER A 352 -7.38 -14.38 2.15
CA SER A 352 -7.93 -15.52 1.42
C SER A 352 -8.94 -16.36 2.24
N ALA A 353 -9.50 -15.81 3.32
CA ALA A 353 -10.59 -16.46 4.04
C ALA A 353 -11.74 -16.75 3.07
N TRP A 354 -12.55 -17.77 3.41
CA TRP A 354 -13.63 -18.21 2.54
C TRP A 354 -14.89 -17.39 2.78
N GLY A 355 -15.70 -17.23 1.72
CA GLY A 355 -17.00 -16.59 1.82
C GLY A 355 -16.93 -15.11 2.22
N PRO A 356 -17.79 -14.65 3.15
CA PRO A 356 -17.96 -13.22 3.45
C PRO A 356 -16.74 -12.59 4.11
N ASP A 357 -15.85 -13.39 4.71
CA ASP A 357 -14.66 -12.94 5.43
C ASP A 357 -13.46 -12.65 4.52
N ARG A 358 -13.60 -12.90 3.21
CA ARG A 358 -12.57 -12.66 2.20
C ARG A 358 -12.41 -11.17 1.94
N TRP A 359 -11.16 -10.69 1.83
CA TRP A 359 -10.90 -9.25 1.60
C TRP A 359 -9.76 -8.95 0.65
N ASP A 360 -9.47 -9.85 -0.28
CA ASP A 360 -8.50 -9.62 -1.35
C ASP A 360 -9.05 -8.81 -2.53
N SER A 361 -10.29 -8.30 -2.45
CA SER A 361 -10.97 -7.54 -3.51
C SER A 361 -11.48 -6.20 -2.97
N PRO A 362 -11.33 -5.08 -3.69
CA PRO A 362 -11.78 -3.76 -3.20
C PRO A 362 -13.31 -3.63 -3.07
N GLN A 363 -14.07 -4.52 -3.70
CA GLN A 363 -15.54 -4.60 -3.60
C GLN A 363 -16.02 -5.61 -2.55
N SER A 364 -15.14 -6.38 -1.91
CA SER A 364 -15.57 -7.32 -0.88
C SER A 364 -16.15 -6.60 0.33
N ALA A 365 -17.28 -7.10 0.85
CA ALA A 365 -17.98 -6.50 1.99
C ALA A 365 -17.06 -6.36 3.21
N TYR A 366 -16.30 -7.40 3.55
CA TYR A 366 -15.34 -7.36 4.65
C TYR A 366 -14.28 -6.26 4.46
N PHE A 367 -13.80 -6.03 3.23
CA PHE A 367 -12.85 -4.94 2.99
C PHE A 367 -13.50 -3.57 3.12
N THR A 368 -14.67 -3.36 2.50
CA THR A 368 -15.38 -2.07 2.49
C THR A 368 -15.88 -1.67 3.86
N GLU A 369 -16.43 -2.61 4.63
CA GLU A 369 -17.15 -2.36 5.87
C GLU A 369 -16.28 -2.51 7.12
N ILE A 370 -15.24 -3.34 7.08
CA ILE A 370 -14.41 -3.66 8.25
C ILE A 370 -12.97 -3.19 8.05
N VAL A 371 -12.24 -3.74 7.08
CA VAL A 371 -10.78 -3.52 6.95
C VAL A 371 -10.46 -2.06 6.68
N ARG A 372 -11.05 -1.48 5.63
CA ARG A 372 -10.75 -0.11 5.19
C ARG A 372 -11.06 0.95 6.25
N PRO A 373 -12.27 1.01 6.85
CA PRO A 373 -12.56 2.00 7.89
C PRO A 373 -11.70 1.79 9.14
N THR A 374 -11.38 0.54 9.50
CA THR A 374 -10.48 0.23 10.61
C THR A 374 -9.07 0.77 10.38
N LEU A 375 -8.50 0.53 9.20
CA LEU A 375 -7.16 1.02 8.85
C LEU A 375 -7.10 2.53 8.76
N ARG A 376 -8.11 3.19 8.18
CA ARG A 376 -8.20 4.66 8.19
C ARG A 376 -8.21 5.24 9.60
N ARG A 377 -8.94 4.59 10.50
CA ARG A 377 -8.95 4.98 11.92
C ARG A 377 -7.62 4.72 12.61
N ALA A 378 -6.93 3.62 12.28
CA ALA A 378 -5.60 3.32 12.81
C ALA A 378 -4.59 4.40 12.40
N VAL A 379 -4.58 4.82 11.13
CA VAL A 379 -3.73 5.93 10.65
C VAL A 379 -4.05 7.21 11.42
N LYS A 380 -5.33 7.60 11.52
CA LYS A 380 -5.73 8.79 12.28
C LYS A 380 -5.26 8.78 13.73
N LEU A 381 -5.29 7.63 14.39
CA LEU A 381 -4.84 7.51 15.79
C LEU A 381 -3.32 7.46 15.92
N ALA A 382 -2.62 6.93 14.91
CA ALA A 382 -1.16 6.81 14.89
C ALA A 382 -0.49 8.15 14.53
N THR A 383 -0.99 8.87 13.53
CA THR A 383 -0.34 10.05 12.95
C THR A 383 -1.09 11.37 13.18
N GLY A 384 -2.32 11.32 13.72
CA GLY A 384 -3.19 12.49 13.83
C GLY A 384 -3.79 12.96 12.49
N SER A 385 -3.39 12.36 11.36
CA SER A 385 -3.80 12.76 10.02
C SER A 385 -4.84 11.80 9.44
N LEU A 386 -5.74 12.30 8.59
CA LEU A 386 -6.57 11.42 7.76
C LEU A 386 -5.73 10.96 6.56
N PRO A 387 -5.71 9.65 6.24
CA PRO A 387 -5.10 9.15 5.01
C PRO A 387 -5.90 9.56 3.77
#